data_AF-A0A0G4ICU7-F1
#
_entry.id   AF-A0A0G4ICU7-F1
#
_cell.length_a   1.000
_cell.length_b   1.000
_cell.length_c   1.000
_cell.angle_alpha   90.00
_cell.angle_beta   90.00
_cell.angle_gamma   90.00
#
_symmetry.space_group_name_H-M   'P 1'
#
loop_
_entity.id
_entity.type
_entity.pdbx_description
1 polymer ?
#
loop_
_entity_poly.entity_id
_entity_poly.type
_entity_poly.pdbx_seq_one_letter_code
_entity_poly.pdbx_strand_id
1 'polypeptide(L)'
;MGDAVRFDKLEQIGKVKRVTTVFIPGKTNGQVWYITFKAKADAGNLNVNEKKLLLVGHFEDPDLILWWNENSASATTSDKVDTLFLEAHGSTGITQAQAVYGMADVQLNLGDDYDVFVERFVDVYIQANPNRKRNDKISSFINVLYPELREELEIEQIYTDWDQLKRRVGYLYAKQQKKARARIAGVQQRDERDELAELRKRLNQ
;
A
#
# COMPACT_ATOMS: atom_id res chain seq x y z
N MET A 1 2.20 -2.02 -26.23
CA MET A 1 3.08 -3.18 -26.52
C MET A 1 4.23 -3.09 -25.53
N GLY A 2 4.36 -4.08 -24.63
CA GLY A 2 5.50 -4.12 -23.72
C GLY A 2 6.73 -4.66 -24.44
N ASP A 3 7.90 -4.09 -24.17
CA ASP A 3 9.16 -4.60 -24.70
C ASP A 3 9.34 -6.07 -24.30
N ALA A 4 9.66 -6.91 -25.28
CA ALA A 4 9.91 -8.32 -25.07
C ALA A 4 11.12 -8.51 -24.14
N VAL A 5 10.98 -9.40 -23.15
CA VAL A 5 12.05 -9.75 -22.20
C VAL A 5 13.10 -10.58 -22.93
N ARG A 6 14.37 -10.14 -22.91
CA ARG A 6 15.50 -10.89 -23.46
C ARG A 6 16.21 -11.71 -22.39
N PHE A 7 15.91 -13.00 -22.37
CA PHE A 7 16.49 -13.95 -21.40
C PHE A 7 17.99 -14.17 -21.57
N ASP A 8 18.54 -14.03 -22.78
CA ASP A 8 19.97 -14.12 -23.06
C ASP A 8 20.77 -13.02 -22.35
N LYS A 9 20.25 -11.78 -22.32
CA LYS A 9 20.82 -10.70 -21.53
C LYS A 9 20.77 -11.00 -20.05
N LEU A 10 19.62 -11.50 -19.59
CA LEU A 10 19.43 -11.90 -18.21
C LEU A 10 20.29 -13.08 -17.81
N GLU A 11 20.70 -13.95 -18.73
CA GLU A 11 21.59 -15.09 -18.50
C GLU A 11 23.07 -14.66 -18.47
N GLN A 12 23.47 -13.73 -19.34
CA GLN A 12 24.81 -13.12 -19.31
C GLN A 12 25.06 -12.38 -18.00
N ILE A 13 24.04 -11.66 -17.53
CA ILE A 13 24.01 -11.10 -16.17
C ILE A 13 23.78 -12.23 -15.15
N GLY A 14 22.98 -13.23 -15.52
CA GLY A 14 22.46 -14.46 -14.89
C GLY A 14 23.43 -15.43 -14.26
N LYS A 15 24.72 -15.11 -14.26
CA LYS A 15 25.64 -15.56 -13.20
C LYS A 15 25.24 -14.94 -11.85
N VAL A 16 23.94 -14.85 -11.54
CA VAL A 16 23.22 -13.92 -10.66
C VAL A 16 23.48 -14.12 -9.17
N LYS A 17 23.89 -15.31 -8.70
CA LYS A 17 24.55 -15.43 -7.38
C LYS A 17 25.86 -14.62 -7.26
N ARG A 18 26.43 -14.16 -8.38
CA ARG A 18 27.65 -13.32 -8.46
C ARG A 18 27.37 -11.87 -8.90
N VAL A 19 26.14 -11.51 -9.27
CA VAL A 19 25.78 -10.12 -9.59
C VAL A 19 25.76 -9.30 -8.30
N THR A 20 25.09 -9.80 -7.27
CA THR A 20 25.25 -9.35 -5.89
C THR A 20 24.77 -10.49 -4.98
N THR A 21 24.98 -10.40 -3.67
CA THR A 21 24.38 -11.38 -2.75
C THR A 21 22.86 -11.31 -2.84
N VAL A 22 22.17 -12.38 -2.42
CA VAL A 22 20.71 -12.34 -2.23
C VAL A 22 20.35 -11.13 -1.37
N PHE A 23 19.29 -10.42 -1.74
CA PHE A 23 18.75 -9.36 -0.90
C PHE A 23 17.90 -10.00 0.19
N ILE A 24 18.32 -9.82 1.44
CA ILE A 24 17.56 -10.28 2.60
C ILE A 24 17.08 -9.06 3.37
N PRO A 25 15.78 -8.75 3.31
CA PRO A 25 15.21 -7.66 4.05
C PRO A 25 15.62 -7.72 5.53
N GLY A 26 16.14 -6.61 6.07
CA GLY A 26 16.44 -6.43 7.50
C GLY A 26 17.81 -6.96 7.91
N LYS A 27 18.45 -7.76 7.06
CA LYS A 27 19.86 -8.18 7.23
C LYS A 27 20.79 -7.44 6.29
N THR A 28 20.30 -7.09 5.11
CA THR A 28 21.05 -6.36 4.09
C THR A 28 20.71 -4.87 4.17
N ASN A 29 21.73 -3.99 4.11
CA ASN A 29 21.49 -2.57 3.90
C ASN A 29 20.98 -2.37 2.46
N GLY A 30 19.68 -2.09 2.30
CA GLY A 30 19.06 -2.04 0.98
C GLY A 30 19.59 -0.90 0.11
N GLN A 31 19.98 0.24 0.67
CA GLN A 31 20.58 1.33 -0.11
C GLN A 31 21.94 0.91 -0.71
N VAL A 32 22.83 0.37 0.11
CA VAL A 32 24.16 -0.10 -0.33
C VAL A 32 24.04 -1.26 -1.32
N TRP A 33 23.13 -2.19 -1.03
CA TRP A 33 22.86 -3.32 -1.91
C TRP A 33 22.33 -2.86 -3.27
N TYR A 34 21.38 -1.91 -3.28
CA TYR A 34 20.77 -1.41 -4.51
C TYR A 34 21.77 -0.65 -5.38
N ILE A 35 22.68 0.12 -4.79
CA ILE A 35 23.77 0.78 -5.54
C ILE A 35 24.61 -0.26 -6.30
N THR A 36 24.96 -1.36 -5.63
CA THR A 36 25.74 -2.46 -6.23
C THR A 36 24.96 -3.17 -7.33
N PHE A 37 23.67 -3.44 -7.09
CA PHE A 37 22.76 -4.01 -8.07
C PHE A 37 22.62 -3.12 -9.31
N LYS A 38 22.31 -1.83 -9.11
CA LYS A 38 22.05 -0.86 -10.18
C LYS A 38 23.26 -0.69 -11.10
N ALA A 39 24.45 -0.52 -10.55
CA ALA A 39 25.67 -0.38 -11.35
C ALA A 39 25.88 -1.55 -12.33
N LYS A 40 25.48 -2.77 -11.94
CA LYS A 40 25.58 -3.96 -12.79
C LYS A 40 24.40 -4.13 -13.74
N ALA A 41 23.19 -3.77 -13.31
CA ALA A 41 22.01 -3.75 -14.18
C ALA A 41 22.18 -2.75 -15.34
N ASP A 42 22.74 -1.56 -15.05
CA ASP A 42 23.01 -0.51 -16.03
C ASP A 42 24.05 -0.97 -17.07
N ALA A 43 25.06 -1.75 -16.66
CA ALA A 43 26.02 -2.37 -17.58
C ALA A 43 25.37 -3.36 -18.58
N GLY A 44 24.23 -3.94 -18.22
CA GLY A 44 23.48 -4.86 -19.07
C GLY A 44 22.58 -4.21 -20.13
N ASN A 45 22.42 -2.87 -20.06
CA ASN A 45 21.47 -2.11 -20.89
C ASN A 45 20.09 -2.80 -20.94
N LEU A 46 19.56 -3.07 -19.74
CA LEU A 46 18.29 -3.75 -19.50
C LEU A 46 17.10 -2.81 -19.75
N ASN A 47 16.04 -3.35 -20.35
CA ASN A 47 14.74 -2.67 -20.33
C ASN A 47 14.08 -2.79 -18.94
N VAL A 48 12.99 -2.06 -18.73
CA VAL A 48 12.30 -1.98 -17.43
C VAL A 48 11.82 -3.34 -16.93
N ASN A 49 11.28 -4.19 -17.83
CA ASN A 49 10.77 -5.51 -17.47
C ASN A 49 11.92 -6.48 -17.13
N GLU A 50 13.00 -6.43 -17.89
CA GLU A 50 14.22 -7.21 -17.63
C GLU A 50 14.83 -6.82 -16.27
N LYS A 51 14.90 -5.53 -15.96
CA LYS A 51 15.39 -5.04 -14.66
C LYS A 51 14.52 -5.53 -13.49
N LYS A 52 13.18 -5.47 -13.62
CA LYS A 52 12.26 -6.00 -12.60
C LYS A 52 12.44 -7.51 -12.40
N LEU A 53 12.57 -8.25 -13.49
CA LEU A 53 12.76 -9.70 -13.44
C LEU A 53 14.12 -10.05 -12.81
N LEU A 54 15.16 -9.28 -13.12
CA LEU A 54 16.47 -9.43 -12.49
C LEU A 54 16.42 -9.15 -10.98
N LEU A 55 15.66 -8.13 -10.54
CA LEU A 55 15.44 -7.86 -9.11
C LEU A 55 14.79 -9.05 -8.41
N VAL A 56 13.70 -9.58 -8.97
CA VAL A 56 13.00 -10.76 -8.44
C VAL A 56 13.95 -11.96 -8.33
N GLY A 57 14.87 -12.14 -9.27
CA GLY A 57 15.89 -13.20 -9.22
C GLY A 57 16.86 -13.10 -8.03
N HIS A 58 16.89 -11.97 -7.31
CA HIS A 58 17.70 -11.78 -6.10
C HIS A 58 16.87 -11.83 -4.80
N PHE A 59 15.57 -12.10 -4.89
CA PHE A 59 14.69 -12.26 -3.74
C PHE A 59 14.49 -13.74 -3.44
N GLU A 60 14.76 -14.16 -2.20
CA GLU A 60 14.44 -15.52 -1.74
C GLU A 60 13.15 -15.58 -0.94
N ASP A 61 12.68 -14.45 -0.38
CA ASP A 61 11.45 -14.38 0.40
C ASP A 61 10.22 -14.35 -0.54
N PRO A 62 9.34 -15.37 -0.50
CA PRO A 62 8.12 -15.38 -1.30
C PRO A 62 7.21 -14.17 -1.04
N ASP A 63 7.19 -13.66 0.19
CA ASP A 63 6.38 -12.50 0.56
C ASP A 63 6.91 -11.22 -0.11
N LEU A 64 8.23 -11.12 -0.25
CA LEU A 64 8.89 -10.01 -0.96
C LEU A 64 8.66 -10.10 -2.47
N ILE A 65 8.75 -11.29 -3.05
CA ILE A 65 8.49 -11.51 -4.48
C ILE A 65 7.05 -11.10 -4.81
N LEU A 66 6.09 -11.55 -4.00
CA LEU A 66 4.68 -11.22 -4.19
C LEU A 66 4.46 -9.71 -4.08
N TRP A 67 4.96 -9.09 -3.00
CA TRP A 67 4.87 -7.65 -2.80
C TRP A 67 5.48 -6.87 -3.98
N TRP A 68 6.66 -7.27 -4.43
CA TRP A 68 7.32 -6.62 -5.56
C TRP A 68 6.49 -6.70 -6.84
N ASN A 69 5.91 -7.86 -7.15
CA ASN A 69 5.10 -8.04 -8.34
C ASN A 69 3.82 -7.18 -8.31
N GLU A 70 3.21 -7.01 -7.13
CA GLU A 70 2.04 -6.15 -6.95
C GLU A 70 2.38 -4.67 -7.14
N ASN A 71 3.47 -4.21 -6.52
CA ASN A 71 3.79 -2.78 -6.45
C ASN A 71 4.59 -2.29 -7.66
N SER A 72 5.34 -3.16 -8.33
CA SER A 72 6.14 -2.78 -9.50
C SER A 72 5.34 -2.73 -10.80
N ALA A 73 4.07 -3.15 -10.81
CA ALA A 73 3.24 -3.14 -12.01
C ALA A 73 3.10 -1.74 -12.63
N SER A 74 2.97 -0.70 -11.79
CA SER A 74 2.84 0.70 -12.19
C SER A 74 4.19 1.39 -12.53
N ALA A 75 5.32 0.75 -12.19
CA ALA A 75 6.65 1.28 -12.44
C ALA A 75 7.05 1.10 -13.91
N THR A 76 6.63 2.01 -14.78
CA THR A 76 6.85 1.93 -16.24
C THR A 76 8.21 2.45 -16.71
N THR A 77 9.03 3.01 -15.82
CA THR A 77 10.37 3.55 -16.13
C THR A 77 11.42 2.96 -15.20
N SER A 78 12.69 2.97 -15.62
CA SER A 78 13.81 2.48 -14.80
C SER A 78 13.92 3.26 -13.47
N ASP A 79 13.72 4.57 -13.52
CA ASP A 79 13.73 5.43 -12.33
C ASP A 79 12.61 5.10 -11.35
N LYS A 80 11.40 4.78 -11.84
CA LYS A 80 10.30 4.34 -10.97
C LYS A 80 10.60 3.02 -10.28
N VAL A 81 11.32 2.11 -10.96
CA VAL A 81 11.79 0.86 -10.35
C VAL A 81 12.83 1.15 -9.26
N ASP A 82 13.74 2.09 -9.50
CA ASP A 82 14.74 2.54 -8.51
C ASP A 82 14.08 3.15 -7.28
N THR A 83 13.18 4.10 -7.49
CA THR A 83 12.43 4.77 -6.43
C THR A 83 11.65 3.75 -5.61
N LEU A 84 10.91 2.85 -6.25
CA LEU A 84 10.10 1.83 -5.54
C LEU A 84 10.96 0.95 -4.62
N PHE A 85 12.11 0.46 -5.10
CA PHE A 85 12.99 -0.35 -4.27
C PHE A 85 13.57 0.46 -3.11
N LEU A 86 14.06 1.67 -3.38
CA LEU A 86 14.72 2.50 -2.37
C LEU A 86 13.74 3.07 -1.33
N GLU A 87 12.49 3.34 -1.70
CA GLU A 87 11.45 3.70 -0.73
C GLU A 87 11.10 2.53 0.17
N ALA A 88 11.09 1.30 -0.37
CA ALA A 88 10.76 0.11 0.40
C ALA A 88 11.89 -0.43 1.29
N HIS A 89 13.12 -0.29 0.81
CA HIS A 89 14.27 -0.99 1.39
C HIS A 89 15.52 -0.12 1.54
N GLY A 90 15.53 1.08 0.96
CA GLY A 90 16.63 2.03 1.02
C GLY A 90 16.53 3.02 2.19
N SER A 91 15.49 2.96 3.02
CA SER A 91 15.30 3.89 4.14
C SER A 91 16.48 3.85 5.12
N THR A 92 16.97 5.03 5.46
CA THR A 92 17.93 5.22 6.55
C THR A 92 17.21 5.19 7.90
N GLY A 93 17.92 4.94 9.00
CA GLY A 93 17.31 4.91 10.34
C GLY A 93 16.57 6.21 10.73
N ILE A 94 16.95 7.36 10.16
CA ILE A 94 16.28 8.65 10.38
C ILE A 94 14.92 8.68 9.67
N THR A 95 14.88 8.31 8.39
CA THR A 95 13.64 8.23 7.60
C THR A 95 12.67 7.22 8.21
N GLN A 96 13.19 6.10 8.71
CA GLN A 96 12.41 5.10 9.41
C GLN A 96 11.80 5.68 10.70
N ALA A 97 12.59 6.36 11.53
CA ALA A 97 12.10 6.97 12.77
C ALA A 97 10.98 7.99 12.49
N GLN A 98 11.15 8.83 11.46
CA GLN A 98 10.11 9.78 11.04
C GLN A 98 8.83 9.07 10.59
N ALA A 99 8.94 8.01 9.80
CA ALA A 99 7.78 7.23 9.36
C ALA A 99 7.08 6.52 10.53
N VAL A 100 7.82 6.02 11.54
CA VAL A 100 7.24 5.44 12.76
C VAL A 100 6.39 6.47 13.51
N TYR A 101 6.84 7.74 13.60
CA TYR A 101 6.02 8.81 14.15
C TYR A 101 4.82 9.13 13.25
N GLY A 102 5.02 9.21 11.94
CA GLY A 102 3.98 9.51 10.96
C GLY A 102 2.87 8.45 10.87
N MET A 103 3.11 7.21 11.30
CA MET A 103 2.08 6.16 11.39
C MET A 103 0.90 6.56 12.28
N ALA A 104 1.12 7.41 13.30
CA ALA A 104 0.04 7.87 14.19
C ALA A 104 -0.96 8.79 13.46
N ASP A 105 -0.50 9.51 12.44
CA ASP A 105 -1.30 10.46 11.66
C ASP A 105 -2.07 9.75 10.52
N VAL A 106 -1.72 8.51 10.21
CA VAL A 106 -2.45 7.69 9.23
C VAL A 106 -3.66 7.08 9.90
N GLN A 107 -4.80 7.77 9.84
CA GLN A 107 -6.10 7.24 10.29
C GLN A 107 -7.11 7.24 9.15
N LEU A 108 -8.03 6.27 9.15
CA LEU A 108 -9.18 6.23 8.25
C LEU A 108 -10.35 6.98 8.88
N ASN A 109 -10.91 7.95 8.18
CA ASN A 109 -12.11 8.66 8.60
C ASN A 109 -13.35 8.29 7.78
N LEU A 110 -14.53 8.52 8.36
CA LEU A 110 -15.83 8.34 7.71
C LEU A 110 -16.08 9.49 6.70
N GLY A 111 -15.50 9.36 5.52
CA GLY A 111 -15.53 10.39 4.47
C GLY A 111 -14.35 10.30 3.51
N ASP A 112 -13.26 9.66 3.94
CA ASP A 112 -12.08 9.43 3.12
C ASP A 112 -12.37 8.53 1.91
N ASP A 113 -11.50 8.62 0.91
CA ASP A 113 -11.40 7.60 -0.12
C ASP A 113 -10.64 6.40 0.42
N TYR A 114 -11.26 5.21 0.38
CA TYR A 114 -10.70 4.00 0.97
C TYR A 114 -9.43 3.54 0.26
N ASP A 115 -9.40 3.60 -1.07
CA ASP A 115 -8.26 3.11 -1.84
C ASP A 115 -7.05 4.04 -1.65
N VAL A 116 -7.28 5.35 -1.68
CA VAL A 116 -6.25 6.37 -1.38
C VAL A 116 -5.71 6.21 0.05
N PHE A 117 -6.60 5.93 1.02
CA PHE A 117 -6.18 5.64 2.39
C PHE A 117 -5.29 4.39 2.47
N VAL A 118 -5.67 3.31 1.80
CA VAL A 118 -4.89 2.06 1.81
C VAL A 118 -3.52 2.27 1.19
N GLU A 119 -3.41 2.99 0.07
CA GLU A 119 -2.13 3.35 -0.55
C GLU A 119 -1.25 4.13 0.44
N ARG A 120 -1.79 5.21 1.01
CA ARG A 120 -1.08 6.03 2.01
C ARG A 120 -0.61 5.20 3.20
N PHE A 121 -1.46 4.31 3.72
CA PHE A 121 -1.08 3.43 4.83
C PHE A 121 0.05 2.48 4.44
N VAL A 122 -0.04 1.83 3.27
CA VAL A 122 0.96 0.87 2.83
C VAL A 122 2.31 1.57 2.66
N ASP A 123 2.34 2.77 2.08
CA ASP A 123 3.56 3.54 1.87
C ASP A 123 4.24 3.90 3.19
N VAL A 124 3.49 4.49 4.14
CA VAL A 124 4.05 4.87 5.45
C VAL A 124 4.47 3.64 6.26
N TYR A 125 3.67 2.56 6.21
CA TYR A 125 4.00 1.31 6.90
C TYR A 125 5.33 0.73 6.40
N ILE A 126 5.52 0.71 5.08
CA ILE A 126 6.74 0.19 4.45
C ILE A 126 7.97 1.03 4.85
N GLN A 127 7.85 2.36 4.89
CA GLN A 127 8.95 3.22 5.33
C GLN A 127 9.27 3.08 6.81
N ALA A 128 8.25 2.90 7.66
CA ALA A 128 8.41 2.73 9.11
C ALA A 128 8.94 1.32 9.48
N ASN A 129 8.55 0.33 8.69
CA ASN A 129 8.87 -1.07 8.89
C ASN A 129 9.51 -1.64 7.62
N PRO A 130 10.64 -1.06 7.17
CA PRO A 130 11.35 -1.61 6.05
C PRO A 130 11.66 -3.04 6.43
N ASN A 131 11.41 -3.98 5.51
CA ASN A 131 11.71 -5.40 5.66
C ASN A 131 10.67 -6.27 6.37
N ARG A 132 9.52 -5.73 6.77
CA ARG A 132 8.43 -6.58 7.29
C ARG A 132 7.67 -7.29 6.19
N LYS A 133 7.16 -8.47 6.53
CA LYS A 133 6.39 -9.29 5.60
C LYS A 133 5.06 -8.63 5.30
N ARG A 134 4.48 -9.01 4.16
CA ARG A 134 3.19 -8.51 3.70
C ARG A 134 2.11 -8.57 4.79
N ASN A 135 1.98 -9.72 5.47
CA ASN A 135 0.93 -9.92 6.46
C ASN A 135 1.24 -9.31 7.85
N ASP A 136 2.48 -8.87 8.10
CA ASP A 136 2.85 -8.21 9.36
C ASP A 136 2.11 -6.88 9.56
N LYS A 137 1.58 -6.30 8.47
CA LYS A 137 0.86 -5.02 8.52
C LYS A 137 -0.58 -5.14 9.01
N ILE A 138 -1.12 -6.35 9.12
CA ILE A 138 -2.52 -6.61 9.50
C ILE A 138 -2.88 -5.93 10.81
N SER A 139 -2.12 -6.17 11.87
CA SER A 139 -2.42 -5.60 13.20
C SER A 139 -2.30 -4.07 13.20
N SER A 140 -1.29 -3.52 12.53
CA SER A 140 -1.14 -2.07 12.38
C SER A 140 -2.29 -1.45 11.59
N PHE A 141 -2.77 -2.14 10.55
CA PHE A 141 -3.88 -1.66 9.73
C PHE A 141 -5.20 -1.64 10.51
N ILE A 142 -5.46 -2.65 11.32
CA ILE A 142 -6.66 -2.69 12.18
C ILE A 142 -6.66 -1.53 13.17
N ASN A 143 -5.48 -1.18 13.72
CA ASN A 143 -5.36 -0.10 14.71
C ASN A 143 -5.58 1.30 14.15
N VAL A 144 -5.49 1.50 12.84
CA VAL A 144 -5.72 2.82 12.20
C VAL A 144 -7.16 2.99 11.68
N LEU A 145 -8.00 1.98 11.86
CA LEU A 145 -9.43 2.08 11.58
C LEU A 145 -10.15 2.81 12.72
N TYR A 146 -11.18 3.57 12.39
CA TYR A 146 -12.06 4.17 13.40
C TYR A 146 -12.83 3.09 14.18
N PRO A 147 -13.19 3.34 15.45
CA PRO A 147 -13.68 2.32 16.38
C PRO A 147 -14.85 1.48 15.85
N GLU A 148 -15.87 2.10 15.25
CA GLU A 148 -17.07 1.41 14.79
C GLU A 148 -16.79 0.42 13.65
N LEU A 149 -15.82 0.73 12.78
CA LEU A 149 -15.40 -0.19 11.73
C LEU A 149 -14.56 -1.33 12.28
N ARG A 150 -13.70 -1.02 13.26
CA ARG A 150 -12.88 -2.01 13.94
C ARG A 150 -13.75 -3.03 14.71
N GLU A 151 -14.77 -2.57 15.42
CA GLU A 151 -15.73 -3.45 16.12
C GLU A 151 -16.46 -4.38 15.14
N GLU A 152 -16.98 -3.85 14.02
CA GLU A 152 -17.66 -4.67 13.01
C GLU A 152 -16.71 -5.70 12.37
N LEU A 153 -15.41 -5.36 12.26
CA LEU A 153 -14.39 -6.26 11.73
C LEU A 153 -14.02 -7.38 12.72
N GLU A 154 -13.82 -7.04 14.01
CA GLU A 154 -13.38 -7.98 15.06
C GLU A 154 -14.45 -9.04 15.39
N ILE A 155 -15.74 -8.72 15.23
CA ILE A 155 -16.85 -9.66 15.44
C ILE A 155 -16.79 -10.84 14.46
N GLU A 156 -16.25 -10.63 13.25
CA GLU A 156 -16.50 -11.54 12.15
C GLU A 156 -15.45 -12.65 12.02
N GLN A 157 -14.16 -12.37 12.24
CA GLN A 157 -13.08 -13.35 12.09
C GLN A 157 -11.69 -12.81 12.48
N ILE A 158 -10.73 -13.74 12.63
CA ILE A 158 -9.30 -13.44 12.67
C ILE A 158 -8.74 -13.42 11.25
N TYR A 159 -7.99 -12.37 10.91
CA TYR A 159 -7.39 -12.19 9.60
C TYR A 159 -5.91 -12.56 9.62
N THR A 160 -5.48 -13.42 8.70
CA THR A 160 -4.07 -13.79 8.50
C THR A 160 -3.54 -13.42 7.12
N ASP A 161 -4.43 -13.02 6.21
CA ASP A 161 -4.12 -12.60 4.84
C ASP A 161 -4.50 -11.14 4.59
N TRP A 162 -3.56 -10.38 4.04
CA TRP A 162 -3.73 -8.96 3.76
C TRP A 162 -4.83 -8.66 2.74
N ASP A 163 -4.97 -9.44 1.66
CA ASP A 163 -5.99 -9.15 0.63
C ASP A 163 -7.40 -9.45 1.10
N GLN A 164 -7.54 -10.52 1.87
CA GLN A 164 -8.80 -10.85 2.53
C GLN A 164 -9.22 -9.70 3.47
N LEU A 165 -8.30 -9.23 4.31
CA LEU A 165 -8.54 -8.11 5.21
C LEU A 165 -8.91 -6.84 4.45
N LYS A 166 -8.08 -6.43 3.48
CA LYS A 166 -8.31 -5.22 2.65
C LYS A 166 -9.70 -5.25 2.01
N ARG A 167 -10.07 -6.35 1.35
CA ARG A 167 -11.40 -6.47 0.71
C ARG A 167 -12.53 -6.39 1.73
N ARG A 168 -12.35 -7.01 2.90
CA ARG A 168 -13.39 -7.02 3.93
C ARG A 168 -13.60 -5.64 4.54
N VAL A 169 -12.52 -4.96 4.91
CA VAL A 169 -12.59 -3.59 5.42
C VAL A 169 -13.22 -2.65 4.39
N GLY A 170 -12.83 -2.75 3.11
CA GLY A 170 -13.45 -1.94 2.04
C GLY A 170 -14.96 -2.17 1.91
N TYR A 171 -15.42 -3.42 2.02
CA TYR A 171 -16.86 -3.75 2.02
C TYR A 171 -17.61 -3.12 3.22
N LEU A 172 -17.07 -3.28 4.43
CA LEU A 172 -17.68 -2.75 5.65
C LEU A 172 -17.69 -1.21 5.63
N TYR A 173 -16.61 -0.60 5.17
CA TYR A 173 -16.50 0.85 5.00
C TYR A 173 -17.56 1.40 4.06
N ALA A 174 -17.74 0.79 2.87
CA ALA A 174 -18.75 1.20 1.92
C ALA A 174 -20.19 1.06 2.48
N LYS A 175 -20.45 -0.01 3.24
CA LYS A 175 -21.72 -0.22 3.94
C LYS A 175 -21.99 0.89 4.97
N GLN A 176 -20.98 1.30 5.74
CA GLN A 176 -21.12 2.37 6.73
C GLN A 176 -21.27 3.75 6.07
N GLN A 177 -20.51 4.07 5.01
CA GLN A 177 -20.71 5.29 4.23
C GLN A 177 -22.14 5.40 3.68
N LYS A 178 -22.68 4.30 3.14
CA LYS A 178 -24.06 4.28 2.63
C LYS A 178 -25.08 4.58 3.74
N LYS A 179 -24.89 4.01 4.93
CA LYS A 179 -25.75 4.29 6.10
C LYS A 179 -25.65 5.75 6.54
N ALA A 180 -24.44 6.31 6.58
CA ALA A 180 -24.22 7.72 6.95
C ALA A 180 -24.91 8.68 5.98
N ARG A 181 -24.77 8.46 4.67
CA ARG A 181 -25.45 9.26 3.63
C ARG A 181 -26.98 9.17 3.75
N ALA A 182 -27.52 7.97 4.01
CA ALA A 182 -28.95 7.79 4.20
C ALA A 182 -29.49 8.52 5.44
N ARG A 183 -28.71 8.56 6.54
CA ARG A 183 -29.08 9.32 7.74
C ARG A 183 -29.14 10.82 7.46
N ILE A 184 -28.14 11.37 6.78
CA ILE A 184 -28.09 12.80 6.42
C ILE A 184 -29.27 13.19 5.54
N ALA A 185 -29.55 12.40 4.49
CA ALA A 185 -30.68 12.65 3.60
C ALA A 185 -32.03 12.58 4.35
N GLY A 186 -32.17 11.65 5.29
CA GLY A 186 -33.38 11.52 6.12
C GLY A 186 -33.58 12.67 7.10
N VAL A 187 -32.49 13.28 7.60
CA VAL A 187 -32.57 14.49 8.44
C VAL A 187 -32.98 15.69 7.60
N GLN A 188 -32.34 15.91 6.44
CA GLN A 188 -32.69 17.01 5.53
C GLN A 188 -34.15 16.99 5.11
N GLN A 189 -34.69 15.81 4.78
CA GLN A 189 -36.11 15.68 4.42
C GLN A 189 -37.06 16.01 5.58
N ARG A 190 -36.66 15.78 6.84
CA ARG A 190 -37.47 16.14 8.01
C ARG A 190 -37.43 17.63 8.24
N ASP A 191 -36.25 18.23 8.19
CA ASP A 191 -36.07 19.67 8.38
C ASP A 191 -36.84 20.46 7.31
N GLU A 192 -36.74 20.08 6.03
CA GLU A 192 -37.51 20.69 4.93
C GLU A 192 -39.02 20.54 5.15
N ARG A 193 -39.48 19.39 5.62
CA ARG A 193 -40.90 19.14 5.90
C ARG A 193 -41.42 20.03 7.03
N ASP A 194 -40.63 20.17 8.09
CA ASP A 194 -40.99 20.95 9.27
C ASP A 194 -41.00 22.45 8.96
N GLU A 195 -40.02 22.95 8.20
CA GLU A 195 -40.00 24.33 7.68
C GLU A 195 -41.24 24.63 6.81
N LEU A 196 -41.60 23.69 5.93
CA LEU A 196 -42.76 23.85 5.05
C LEU A 196 -44.09 23.85 5.83
N ALA A 197 -44.18 23.05 6.90
CA ALA A 197 -45.32 23.04 7.80
C ALA A 197 -45.44 24.35 8.59
N GLU A 198 -44.32 24.93 8.99
CA GLU A 198 -44.27 26.18 9.73
C GLU A 198 -44.62 27.40 8.84
N LEU A 199 -44.12 27.42 7.60
CA LEU A 199 -44.52 28.42 6.60
C LEU A 199 -46.02 28.40 6.31
N ARG A 200 -46.62 27.21 6.17
CA ARG A 200 -48.07 27.05 5.97
C ARG A 200 -48.88 27.55 7.16
N LYS A 201 -48.40 27.37 8.40
CA LYS A 201 -49.05 27.93 9.59
C LYS A 201 -49.04 29.46 9.58
N ARG A 202 -47.93 30.08 9.19
CA ARG A 202 -47.80 31.55 9.13
C ARG A 202 -48.63 32.19 8.02
N LEU A 203 -48.81 31.51 6.89
CA LEU A 203 -49.63 32.00 5.76
C LEU A 203 -51.15 31.89 6.01
N ASN A 204 -51.57 31.07 6.97
CA ASN A 204 -52.98 30.87 7.32
C ASN A 204 -53.42 31.67 8.57
N GLN A 205 -52.59 32.61 9.05
CA GLN A 205 -52.90 33.61 10.08
C GLN A 205 -53.09 34.97 9.44
#